data_AF-A0A081LWC9-F1
#
_entry.id   AF-A0A081LWC9-F1
#
_cell.length_a   1.000
_cell.length_b   1.000
_cell.length_c   1.000
_cell.angle_alpha   90.00
_cell.angle_beta   90.00
_cell.angle_gamma   90.00
#
_symmetry.space_group_name_H-M   'P 1'
#
loop_
_entity.id
_entity.type
_entity.pdbx_description
1 polymer ?
#
loop_
_entity_poly.entity_id
_entity_poly.type
_entity_poly.pdbx_seq_one_letter_code
_entity_poly.pdbx_strand_id
1 'polypeptide(L)' 'MVDIEMIDEEEAMRMIRVSSRVTIRKYTERYNFPKPVRTYPKQYLRSAIVEWILNGGVNQKSS' A
#
# COMPACT_ATOMS: atom_id res chain seq x y z
N MET A 1 10.21 -18.13 -10.37
CA MET A 1 8.90 -18.08 -9.70
C MET A 1 8.71 -16.66 -9.22
N VAL A 2 7.55 -16.03 -9.47
CA VAL A 2 7.28 -14.71 -8.89
C VAL A 2 6.87 -14.97 -7.45
N ASP A 3 7.74 -14.64 -6.50
CA ASP A 3 7.41 -14.78 -5.09
C ASP A 3 6.30 -13.80 -4.72
N ILE A 4 5.12 -14.34 -4.40
CA ILE A 4 3.96 -13.57 -3.99
C ILE A 4 4.08 -13.29 -2.50
N GLU A 5 4.79 -12.21 -2.16
CA GLU A 5 4.94 -11.78 -0.78
C GLU A 5 3.75 -10.90 -0.35
N MET A 6 2.93 -11.45 0.55
CA MET A 6 1.84 -10.72 1.20
C MET A 6 2.31 -10.15 2.54
N ILE A 7 1.97 -8.90 2.80
CA ILE A 7 2.26 -8.20 4.05
C ILE A 7 0.96 -7.74 4.71
N ASP A 8 0.95 -7.58 6.02
CA ASP A 8 -0.20 -7.03 6.74
C ASP A 8 -0.25 -5.49 6.64
N GLU A 9 -1.34 -4.90 7.16
CA GLU A 9 -1.50 -3.43 7.16
C GLU A 9 -0.42 -2.73 7.99
N GLU A 10 0.10 -3.36 9.04
CA GLU A 10 1.11 -2.75 9.91
C GLU A 10 2.47 -2.64 9.20
N GLU A 11 2.86 -3.68 8.47
CA GLU A 11 4.05 -3.69 7.63
C GLU A 11 3.91 -2.71 6.47
N ALA A 12 2.76 -2.66 5.81
CA ALA A 12 2.50 -1.67 4.77
C ALA A 12 2.65 -0.23 5.32
N MET A 13 2.15 0.01 6.54
CA MET A 13 2.31 1.28 7.26
C MET A 13 3.77 1.60 7.60
N ARG A 14 4.55 0.61 8.05
CA ARG A 14 6.00 0.75 8.29
C ARG A 14 6.75 1.12 7.03
N MET A 15 6.45 0.50 5.89
CA MET A 15 7.10 0.77 4.60
C MET A 15 6.98 2.23 4.17
N ILE A 16 5.82 2.85 4.39
CA ILE A 16 5.57 4.26 4.04
C ILE A 16 5.67 5.22 5.24
N ARG A 17 6.23 4.76 6.37
CA ARG A 17 6.51 5.54 7.59
C ARG A 17 5.30 6.31 8.14
N VAL A 18 4.13 5.66 8.18
CA VAL A 18 2.92 6.21 8.80
C VAL A 18 2.44 5.33 9.94
N SER A 19 1.91 5.96 10.98
CA SER A 19 1.39 5.27 12.17
C SER A 19 -0.15 5.22 12.22
N SER A 20 -0.84 5.88 11.29
CA SER A 20 -2.30 5.98 11.28
C SER A 20 -2.94 5.14 10.17
N ARG A 21 -3.82 4.21 10.57
CA ARG A 21 -4.67 3.43 9.65
C ARG A 21 -5.66 4.32 8.88
N VAL A 22 -6.03 5.46 9.47
CA VAL A 22 -6.86 6.46 8.78
C VAL A 22 -6.12 7.06 7.59
N THR A 23 -4.80 7.23 7.70
CA THR A 23 -3.97 7.70 6.58
C THR A 23 -3.95 6.67 5.45
N ILE A 24 -3.80 5.38 5.75
CA ILE A 24 -3.90 4.31 4.74
C ILE A 24 -5.25 4.33 4.03
N ARG A 25 -6.35 4.48 4.79
CA ARG A 25 -7.68 4.62 4.20
C ARG A 25 -7.77 5.83 3.26
N LYS A 26 -7.30 7.00 3.69
CA LYS A 26 -7.25 8.22 2.86
C LYS A 26 -6.41 8.02 1.59
N TYR A 27 -5.27 7.33 1.71
CA TYR A 27 -4.38 6.99 0.60
C TYR A 27 -5.05 6.05 -0.39
N THR A 28 -5.80 5.07 0.11
CA THR A 28 -6.56 4.11 -0.72
C THR A 28 -7.70 4.81 -1.47
N GLU A 29 -8.37 5.77 -0.83
CA GLU A 29 -9.51 6.48 -1.42
C GLU A 29 -9.11 7.60 -2.40
N ARG A 30 -8.00 8.30 -2.14
CA ARG A 30 -7.66 9.55 -2.86
C ARG A 30 -6.35 9.55 -3.63
N TYR A 31 -5.45 8.60 -3.34
CA TYR A 31 -4.07 8.63 -3.84
C TYR A 31 -3.64 7.29 -4.45
N ASN A 32 -4.61 6.51 -4.96
CA ASN A 32 -4.39 5.23 -5.63
C ASN A 32 -3.50 4.25 -4.85
N PHE A 33 -3.52 4.33 -3.52
CA PHE A 33 -2.80 3.36 -2.72
C PHE A 33 -3.40 1.96 -2.93
N PRO A 34 -2.57 0.91 -2.97
CA PRO A 34 -3.04 -0.42 -3.30
C PRO A 34 -4.17 -0.87 -2.39
N LYS A 35 -5.22 -1.43 -2.99
CA LYS A 35 -6.32 -2.04 -2.24
C LYS A 35 -5.83 -3.34 -1.59
N PRO A 36 -6.31 -3.68 -0.39
CA PRO A 36 -5.94 -4.94 0.23
C PRO A 36 -6.54 -6.11 -0.55
N VAL A 37 -5.76 -7.20 -0.68
CA VAL A 37 -6.16 -8.46 -1.31
C VAL A 37 -7.19 -9.20 -0.46
N ARG A 38 -7.09 -9.08 0.87
CA ARG A 38 -8.06 -9.60 1.85
C ARG A 38 -8.48 -8.52 2.80
N THR A 39 -9.73 -8.55 3.27
CA THR A 39 -10.27 -7.48 4.13
C THR A 39 -10.09 -7.77 5.63
N TYR A 40 -10.11 -9.04 6.05
CA TYR A 40 -10.00 -9.46 7.45
C TYR A 40 -9.16 -10.75 7.59
N PRO A 41 -7.88 -10.68 8.00
CA PRO A 41 -7.09 -9.45 8.21
C PRO A 41 -6.76 -8.76 6.88
N LYS A 42 -6.48 -7.45 6.93
CA LYS A 42 -6.02 -6.70 5.77
C LYS A 42 -4.65 -7.19 5.33
N GLN A 43 -4.53 -7.63 4.09
CA GLN A 43 -3.27 -8.06 3.49
C GLN A 43 -3.05 -7.35 2.17
N TYR A 44 -1.80 -6.98 1.89
CA TYR A 44 -1.37 -6.26 0.69
C TYR A 44 -0.29 -7.07 -0.01
N LEU A 45 -0.22 -6.96 -1.33
CA LEU A 45 0.97 -7.42 -2.05
C LEU A 45 2.09 -6.43 -1.79
N ARG A 46 3.23 -6.92 -1.30
CA ARG A 46 4.40 -6.07 -1.05
C ARG A 46 4.84 -5.35 -2.32
N SER A 47 4.83 -6.05 -3.45
CA SER A 47 5.16 -5.50 -4.77
C SER A 47 4.29 -4.30 -5.15
N ALA A 48 2.98 -4.36 -4.90
CA ALA A 48 2.07 -3.26 -5.18
C ALA A 48 2.36 -2.01 -4.34
N ILE A 49 2.71 -2.19 -3.05
CA ILE A 49 3.12 -1.07 -2.19
C ILE A 49 4.42 -0.44 -2.73
N VAL A 50 5.42 -1.27 -3.07
CA VAL A 50 6.69 -0.80 -3.64
C VAL A 50 6.45 -0.05 -4.94
N GLU A 51 5.64 -0.58 -5.85
CA GLU A 51 5.30 0.08 -7.11
C GLU A 51 4.63 1.44 -6.88
N TRP A 52 3.71 1.53 -5.93
CA TRP A 52 3.08 2.79 -5.54
C TRP A 52 4.11 3.83 -5.06
N ILE A 53 5.09 3.41 -4.23
CA ILE A 53 6.19 4.27 -3.78
C ILE A 53 7.04 4.73 -4.97
N LEU A 54 7.44 3.79 -5.83
CA LEU A 54 8.28 4.07 -7.01
C LEU A 54 7.57 5.01 -8.00
N ASN A 55 6.24 4.95 -8.08
CA ASN A 55 5.45 5.83 -8.91
C ASN A 55 5.30 7.26 -8.33
N GLY A 56 5.88 7.56 -7.16
CA GLY A 56 5.81 8.88 -6.52
C GLY A 56 4.86 8.96 -5.34
N GLY A 57 4.30 7.82 -4.90
CA GLY A 57 3.45 7.73 -3.73
C GLY A 57 2.19 8.59 -3.86
N VAL A 58 2.05 9.58 -2.96
CA VAL A 58 0.91 10.53 -2.97
C VAL A 58 0.94 11.42 -4.22
N ASN A 59 2.12 11.73 -4.74
CA ASN A 59 2.33 12.56 -5.92
C ASN A 59 2.63 11.68 -7.14
N GLN A 60 1.73 10.75 -7.43
CA GLN A 60 1.92 9.85 -8.56
C GLN A 60 2.18 10.63 -9.84
N LYS A 61 3.14 10.19 -10.64
CA LYS A 61 3.34 10.75 -11.98
C LYS A 61 2.04 10.54 -12.75
N SER A 62 1.38 11.63 -13.13
CA SER A 62 0.28 11.56 -14.09
C SER A 62 0.85 10.95 -15.37
N SER A 63 0.18 9.93 -15.90
CA SER A 63 0.48 9.36 -17.23
C SER A 63 0.58 10.43 -18.30
#